data_AF-A0A821B9Q8-F1
#
_entry.id   AF-A0A821B9Q8-F1
#
_cell.length_a   1.000
_cell.length_b   1.000
_cell.length_c   1.000
_cell.angle_alpha   90.00
_cell.angle_beta   90.00
_cell.angle_gamma   90.00
#
_symmetry.space_group_name_H-M   'P 1'
#
loop_
_entity.id
_entity.type
_entity.pdbx_description
1 polymer ?
#
loop_
_entity_poly.entity_id
_entity_poly.type
_entity_poly.pdbx_seq_one_letter_code
_entity_poly.pdbx_strand_id
1 'polypeptide(L)' 'SDSTLLAPEEVHLRPKGDIKADSERTDTDKKHARRLLKHKLKLKSKATPKATNPEDEEKEEKRTLLKKLGKMKNVRIEK' A
#
# COMPACT_ATOMS: atom_id res chain seq x y z
N SER A 1 32.73 -17.89 -15.34
CA SER A 1 32.95 -16.43 -15.38
C SER A 1 31.59 -15.80 -15.17
N ASP A 2 31.20 -15.63 -13.90
CA ASP A 2 29.79 -15.49 -13.51
C ASP A 2 29.33 -14.02 -13.43
N SER A 3 30.20 -13.09 -13.84
CA SER A 3 29.95 -11.64 -13.78
C SER A 3 28.94 -11.14 -14.81
N THR A 4 28.49 -11.99 -15.75
CA THR A 4 27.51 -11.65 -16.80
C THR A 4 26.06 -11.99 -16.44
N LEU A 5 25.83 -12.69 -15.33
CA LEU A 5 24.47 -13.06 -14.91
C LEU A 5 23.73 -11.92 -14.21
N LEU A 6 24.46 -10.95 -13.67
CA LEU A 6 23.89 -9.84 -12.91
C LEU A 6 23.79 -8.59 -13.79
N ALA A 7 22.64 -7.94 -13.78
CA ALA A 7 22.47 -6.70 -14.52
C ALA A 7 23.35 -5.59 -13.92
N PRO A 8 23.88 -4.64 -14.70
CA PRO A 8 24.70 -3.55 -14.17
C PRO A 8 24.02 -2.75 -13.05
N GLU A 9 22.69 -2.58 -13.12
CA GLU A 9 21.90 -1.92 -12.08
C GLU A 9 21.89 -2.70 -10.75
N GLU A 10 21.99 -4.02 -10.80
CA GLU A 10 22.05 -4.91 -9.62
C GLU A 10 23.47 -4.99 -9.04
N VAL A 11 24.51 -4.83 -9.87
CA VAL A 11 25.91 -4.77 -9.41
C VAL A 11 26.21 -3.43 -8.72
N HIS A 12 25.68 -2.31 -9.24
CA HIS A 12 25.89 -0.98 -8.69
C HIS A 12 24.58 -0.20 -8.57
N LEU A 13 23.96 -0.27 -7.39
CA LEU A 13 22.78 0.52 -7.07
C LEU A 13 23.18 1.98 -6.74
N ARG A 14 23.32 2.80 -7.79
CA ARG A 14 23.44 4.26 -7.61
C ARG A 14 22.05 4.90 -7.65
N PRO A 15 21.78 5.87 -6.77
CA PRO A 15 20.56 6.67 -6.89
C PRO A 15 20.55 7.36 -8.27
N LYS A 16 19.39 7.40 -8.91
CA LYS A 16 19.24 8.04 -10.22
C LYS A 16 19.42 9.55 -10.10
N GLY A 17 20.30 10.12 -10.93
CA GLY A 17 20.57 11.56 -11.01
C GLY A 17 21.75 12.03 -10.14
N ASP A 18 21.95 13.35 -10.10
CA ASP A 18 23.05 13.96 -9.36
C ASP A 18 22.82 13.91 -7.85
N ILE A 19 23.83 13.44 -7.12
CA ILE A 19 23.83 13.43 -5.66
C ILE A 19 24.18 14.85 -5.18
N LYS A 20 23.15 15.65 -4.92
CA LYS A 20 23.31 16.96 -4.26
C LYS A 20 23.31 16.80 -2.74
N ALA A 21 24.17 17.55 -2.06
CA ALA A 21 24.16 17.63 -0.60
C ALA A 21 22.95 18.44 -0.10
N ASP A 22 22.50 18.21 1.13
CA ASP A 22 21.35 18.94 1.69
C ASP A 22 21.63 20.44 1.90
N SER A 23 22.90 20.80 2.08
CA SER A 23 23.37 22.19 2.17
C SER A 23 23.28 22.95 0.84
N GLU A 24 23.36 22.25 -0.28
CA GLU A 24 23.31 22.82 -1.64
C GLU A 24 21.87 22.96 -2.15
N ARG A 25 20.90 22.35 -1.45
CA ARG A 25 19.49 22.37 -1.85
C ARG A 25 18.85 23.70 -1.49
N THR A 26 18.27 24.34 -2.50
CA THR A 26 17.40 25.51 -2.32
C THR A 26 16.11 25.10 -1.60
N ASP A 27 15.40 26.07 -1.01
CA ASP A 27 14.12 25.80 -0.36
C ASP A 27 13.05 25.30 -1.34
N THR A 28 13.14 25.71 -2.60
CA THR A 28 12.33 25.18 -3.70
C THR A 28 12.58 23.70 -3.95
N ASP A 29 13.85 23.27 -3.92
CA ASP A 29 14.21 21.85 -4.08
C ASP A 29 13.66 21.02 -2.92
N LYS A 30 13.80 21.52 -1.68
CA LYS A 30 13.27 20.85 -0.48
C LYS A 30 11.75 20.70 -0.56
N LYS A 31 11.03 21.74 -0.99
CA LYS A 31 9.57 21.72 -1.15
C LYS A 31 9.14 20.72 -2.22
N HIS A 32 9.86 20.66 -3.34
CA HIS A 32 9.60 19.71 -4.41
C HIS A 32 9.84 18.26 -3.95
N ALA A 33 10.97 17.98 -3.31
CA ALA A 33 11.30 16.67 -2.75
C ALA A 33 10.24 16.18 -1.75
N ARG A 34 9.77 17.05 -0.85
CA ARG A 34 8.69 16.74 0.09
C ARG A 34 7.38 16.39 -0.62
N ARG A 35 7.02 17.11 -1.69
CA ARG A 35 5.82 16.82 -2.48
C ARG A 35 5.91 15.46 -3.17
N LEU A 36 7.06 15.13 -3.76
CA LEU A 36 7.32 13.83 -4.36
C LEU A 36 7.21 12.70 -3.33
N LEU A 37 7.78 12.88 -2.14
CA LEU A 37 7.68 11.91 -1.05
C LEU A 37 6.21 11.68 -0.64
N LYS A 38 5.45 12.76 -0.44
CA LYS A 38 4.02 12.69 -0.11
C LYS A 38 3.22 11.94 -1.20
N HIS A 39 3.54 12.19 -2.47
CA HIS A 39 2.90 11.48 -3.58
C HIS A 39 3.21 9.98 -3.56
N LYS A 40 4.48 9.60 -3.38
CA LYS A 40 4.90 8.19 -3.27
C LYS A 40 4.19 7.48 -2.11
N LEU A 41 4.09 8.12 -0.95
CA LEU A 41 3.38 7.57 0.21
C LEU A 41 1.89 7.35 -0.08
N LYS A 42 1.24 8.32 -0.75
CA LYS A 42 -0.17 8.19 -1.15
C LYS A 42 -0.42 7.05 -2.12
N LEU A 43 0.53 6.77 -3.02
CA LEU A 43 0.44 5.61 -3.92
C LEU A 43 0.61 4.30 -3.14
N LYS A 44 1.59 4.22 -2.24
CA LYS A 44 1.80 3.03 -1.39
C LYS A 44 0.58 2.71 -0.54
N SER A 45 -0.03 3.72 0.08
CA SER A 45 -1.23 3.54 0.91
C SER A 45 -2.46 3.07 0.15
N LYS A 46 -2.49 3.26 -1.18
CA LYS A 46 -3.58 2.77 -2.05
C LYS A 46 -3.30 1.38 -2.60
N ALA A 47 -2.03 1.01 -2.73
CA ALA A 47 -1.61 -0.26 -3.29
C ALA A 47 -1.65 -1.42 -2.28
N THR A 48 -1.59 -1.12 -0.97
CA THR A 48 -1.79 -2.13 0.06
C THR A 48 -3.27 -2.18 0.45
N PRO A 49 -3.97 -3.34 0.36
CA PRO A 49 -5.25 -3.48 1.05
C PRO A 49 -5.00 -3.14 2.52
N LYS A 50 -5.93 -2.43 3.16
CA LYS A 50 -5.86 -2.16 4.60
C LYS A 50 -5.66 -3.52 5.27
N ALA A 51 -4.57 -3.67 6.01
CA ALA A 51 -4.43 -4.79 6.93
C ALA A 51 -5.57 -4.64 7.95
N THR A 52 -6.66 -5.35 7.70
CA THR A 52 -7.74 -5.54 8.65
C THR A 52 -7.22 -6.50 9.72
N ASN A 53 -7.41 -6.15 10.99
CA ASN A 53 -7.12 -7.11 12.05
C ASN A 53 -8.06 -8.31 11.86
N PRO A 54 -7.64 -9.54 12.19
CA PRO A 54 -8.47 -10.72 12.00
C PRO A 54 -9.83 -10.63 12.72
N GLU A 55 -9.91 -9.88 13.83
CA GLU A 55 -11.19 -9.60 14.51
C GLU A 55 -12.16 -8.72 13.71
N ASP A 56 -11.64 -7.80 12.89
CA ASP A 56 -12.46 -6.90 12.10
C ASP A 56 -13.06 -7.62 10.88
N GLU A 57 -12.32 -8.58 10.32
CA GLU A 57 -12.80 -9.47 9.24
C GLU A 57 -13.93 -10.37 9.74
N GLU A 58 -13.77 -11.00 10.91
CA GLU A 58 -14.80 -11.85 11.50
C GLU A 58 -16.09 -11.07 11.81
N LYS A 59 -15.97 -9.80 12.24
CA LYS A 59 -17.12 -8.90 12.46
C LYS A 59 -17.81 -8.51 11.16
N GLU A 60 -17.06 -8.25 10.09
CA GLU A 60 -17.65 -7.98 8.77
C GLU A 60 -18.37 -9.22 8.21
N GLU A 61 -17.76 -10.40 8.29
CA GLU A 61 -18.37 -11.65 7.85
C GLU A 61 -19.68 -11.94 8.60
N LYS A 62 -19.69 -11.83 9.93
CA LYS A 62 -20.90 -11.97 10.76
C LYS A 62 -21.99 -10.97 10.36
N ARG A 63 -21.63 -9.71 10.08
CA ARG A 63 -22.58 -8.69 9.58
C ARG A 63 -23.16 -9.05 8.23
N THR A 64 -22.34 -9.54 7.29
CA THR A 64 -22.84 -9.96 5.98
C THR A 64 -23.76 -11.17 6.06
N LEU A 65 -23.44 -12.13 6.95
CA LEU A 65 -24.26 -13.32 7.18
C LEU A 65 -25.63 -12.96 7.78
N LEU A 66 -25.65 -12.10 8.80
CA LEU A 66 -26.90 -11.58 9.38
C LEU A 66 -27.75 -10.85 8.35
N LYS A 67 -27.13 -10.06 7.46
CA LYS A 67 -27.84 -9.38 6.36
C LYS A 67 -28.40 -10.35 5.33
N LYS A 68 -27.74 -11.48 5.07
CA LYS A 68 -28.26 -12.56 4.21
C LYS A 68 -29.44 -13.28 4.88
N LEU A 69 -29.31 -13.62 6.16
CA LEU A 69 -30.37 -14.25 6.96
C LEU A 69 -31.62 -13.35 7.05
N GLY A 70 -31.46 -12.04 7.29
CA GLY A 70 -32.58 -11.10 7.35
C GLY A 70 -33.32 -10.92 6.02
N LYS A 71 -32.73 -11.30 4.88
CA LYS A 71 -33.39 -11.32 3.57
C LYS A 71 -34.15 -12.61 3.31
N MET A 72 -33.88 -13.69 4.05
CA MET A 72 -34.60 -14.95 3.95
C MET A 72 -35.89 -14.85 4.77
N LYS A 73 -36.99 -14.38 4.14
CA LYS A 73 -38.31 -14.21 4.76
C LYS A 73 -39.12 -15.51 4.97
N ASN A 74 -38.50 -16.69 4.88
CA ASN A 74 -39.24 -17.95 4.91
C ASN A 74 -38.63 -18.92 5.93
N VAL A 75 -38.91 -18.71 7.21
CA VAL A 75 -38.94 -19.79 8.20
C VAL A 75 -40.38 -19.91 8.66
N ARG A 76 -41.15 -20.78 8.00
CA ARG A 76 -42.42 -21.28 8.56
C ARG A 76 -42.03 -22.17 9.73
N ILE A 77 -42.22 -21.65 10.95
CA ILE A 77 -42.25 -22.49 12.14
C ILE A 77 -43.64 -23.12 12.14
N GLU A 78 -43.74 -24.33 11.61
CA GLU A 78 -44.94 -25.15 11.79
C GLU A 78 -45.00 -25.58 13.26
N LYS A 79 -46.12 -25.24 13.92
CA LYS A 79 -46.42 -25.60 15.31
C LYS A 79 -47.01 -27.00 15.38
#